data_AF-A0A699ZPU0-F1
#
_entry.id   AF-A0A699ZPU0-F1
#
_cell.length_a   1.000
_cell.length_b   1.000
_cell.length_c   1.000
_cell.angle_alpha   90.00
_cell.angle_beta   90.00
_cell.angle_gamma   90.00
#
_symmetry.space_group_name_H-M   'P 1'
#
loop_
_entity.id
_entity.type
_entity.pdbx_description
1 polymer ?
#
loop_
_entity_poly.entity_id
_entity_poly.type
_entity_poly.pdbx_seq_one_letter_code
_entity_poly.pdbx_strand_id
1 'polypeptide(L)'
;MNSSIGAGLSSSRLSVPLQLGSVTPAVTSLAGGLVANLTGQGFGMDASISIAGVTAPILAVSDTVITFLTPSLAVSTACTDLVLSGNTLSCTSPAAPMPRPNGPVPATIMRAGVGYLMTSLITFEWADLWSRRSTWGGLDPPGPGDSVVIPTNTTVQGNLVWDELATSEVWLQASYIIVKGGNLSIGSDAVPYPGRARITLHGPPNSLELPLYGAKVLAVRDGHVNLHGQPKLPCWTQLAATVDVGDSTITLLGVVNWRVGDRLVIASSSLYAEDIDERTITAVTLDTASNTSMLTLDAPLTYTHLGEVVTVAGDDRGHRLDMRAEAFRLGSYSLHWHLHGDVAGKQYLKRSVITNTFNRAVTIHGTFGVLLSNNVAYNTMGHTFFLEDGIEQNNVIDGNLAILTRPSDALLNTDTSPASFWITNPNTTTVCPKFQPLGEFYNNKAHSNKFYGLRIHPE
;
A
#
# COMPACT_ATOMS: atom_id res chain seq x y z
N MET A 1 -38.13 22.48 -65.35
CA MET A 1 -36.97 21.74 -64.83
C MET A 1 -36.95 21.96 -63.33
N ASN A 2 -36.94 20.87 -62.57
CA ASN A 2 -37.13 20.88 -61.12
C ASN A 2 -36.12 21.76 -60.40
N SER A 3 -36.64 22.61 -59.51
CA SER A 3 -35.89 23.21 -58.43
C SER A 3 -35.51 22.13 -57.41
N SER A 4 -34.22 21.96 -57.12
CA SER A 4 -33.78 21.37 -55.87
C SER A 4 -32.66 22.21 -55.28
N ILE A 5 -32.98 22.69 -54.08
CA ILE A 5 -32.15 23.38 -53.08
C ILE A 5 -30.98 22.47 -52.66
N GLY A 6 -29.85 23.09 -52.34
CA GLY A 6 -28.60 22.40 -52.05
C GLY A 6 -28.53 21.67 -50.70
N ALA A 7 -27.46 20.90 -50.56
CA ALA A 7 -26.89 20.49 -49.29
C ALA A 7 -25.40 20.87 -49.32
N GLY A 8 -25.04 21.90 -48.56
CA GLY A 8 -23.65 22.16 -48.23
C GLY A 8 -23.18 21.08 -47.26
N LEU A 9 -22.14 20.34 -47.64
CA LEU A 9 -21.36 19.56 -46.70
C LEU A 9 -20.14 20.39 -46.32
N SER A 10 -20.24 21.12 -45.21
CA SER A 10 -19.06 21.58 -44.49
C SER A 10 -18.31 20.34 -44.03
N SER A 11 -17.11 20.09 -44.54
CA SER A 11 -16.22 19.08 -44.00
C SER A 11 -15.70 19.56 -42.64
N SER A 12 -16.46 19.37 -41.58
CA SER A 12 -15.95 19.45 -40.22
C SER A 12 -14.98 18.29 -40.04
N ARG A 13 -13.66 18.54 -40.16
CA ARG A 13 -12.64 17.60 -39.70
C ARG A 13 -12.81 17.46 -38.18
N LEU A 14 -13.36 16.34 -37.73
CA LEU A 14 -13.31 15.95 -36.33
C LEU A 14 -11.87 15.51 -36.04
N SER A 15 -11.02 16.42 -35.56
CA SER A 15 -9.71 16.04 -35.03
C SER A 15 -9.87 15.66 -33.56
N VAL A 16 -9.84 14.36 -33.26
CA VAL A 16 -9.65 13.92 -31.88
C VAL A 16 -8.20 14.23 -31.50
N PRO A 17 -7.95 15.11 -30.52
CA PRO A 17 -6.60 15.43 -30.11
C PRO A 17 -5.95 14.18 -29.51
N LEU A 18 -4.66 13.98 -29.79
CA LEU A 18 -3.88 12.92 -29.15
C LEU A 18 -3.74 13.26 -27.66
N GLN A 19 -4.31 12.44 -26.79
CA GLN A 19 -4.23 12.55 -25.34
C GLN A 19 -3.65 11.28 -24.75
N LEU A 20 -2.82 11.43 -23.71
CA LEU A 20 -2.19 10.32 -23.03
C LEU A 20 -2.81 10.13 -21.65
N GLY A 21 -3.05 8.87 -21.29
CA GLY A 21 -3.49 8.43 -19.98
C GLY A 21 -2.30 7.91 -19.17
N SER A 22 -2.31 6.61 -18.89
CA SER A 22 -1.29 5.92 -18.10
C SER A 22 -0.60 4.82 -18.90
N VAL A 23 0.57 4.37 -18.41
CA VAL A 23 1.26 3.20 -18.94
C VAL A 23 1.40 2.13 -17.86
N THR A 24 1.22 0.87 -18.23
CA THR A 24 1.34 -0.26 -17.30
C THR A 24 1.96 -1.48 -17.96
N PRO A 25 3.03 -2.06 -17.40
CA PRO A 25 3.80 -1.54 -16.25
C PRO A 25 4.64 -0.31 -16.63
N ALA A 26 4.91 0.58 -15.67
CA ALA A 26 5.78 1.75 -15.86
C ALA A 26 7.28 1.46 -15.59
N VAL A 27 7.59 0.23 -15.17
CA VAL A 27 8.95 -0.25 -14.88
C VAL A 27 9.25 -1.46 -15.77
N THR A 28 10.46 -1.53 -16.31
CA THR A 28 10.93 -2.66 -17.12
C THR A 28 12.34 -3.09 -16.72
N SER A 29 12.70 -4.34 -17.04
CA SER A 29 14.09 -4.80 -16.89
C SER A 29 15.01 -4.13 -17.91
N LEU A 30 16.31 -4.09 -17.63
CA LEU A 30 17.33 -3.56 -18.55
C LEU A 30 17.38 -4.28 -19.91
N ALA A 31 17.00 -5.56 -19.93
CA ALA A 31 16.90 -6.35 -21.14
C ALA A 31 15.69 -5.99 -22.01
N GLY A 32 14.77 -5.15 -21.52
CA GLY A 32 13.50 -4.86 -22.19
C GLY A 32 12.61 -6.11 -22.29
N GLY A 33 11.74 -6.14 -23.29
CA GLY A 33 10.94 -7.30 -23.68
C GLY A 33 9.65 -7.53 -22.90
N LEU A 34 9.29 -6.61 -22.00
CA LEU A 34 8.04 -6.67 -21.25
C LEU A 34 6.89 -6.11 -22.11
N VAL A 35 5.73 -6.76 -22.10
CA VAL A 35 4.53 -6.23 -22.77
C VAL A 35 3.94 -5.12 -21.91
N ALA A 36 3.85 -3.92 -22.46
CA ALA A 36 3.28 -2.75 -21.81
C ALA A 36 2.07 -2.21 -22.58
N ASN A 37 1.09 -1.70 -21.83
CA ASN A 37 -0.11 -1.06 -22.36
C ASN A 37 -0.09 0.42 -22.02
N LEU A 38 -0.18 1.26 -23.05
CA LEU A 38 -0.38 2.70 -22.94
C LEU A 38 -1.84 3.02 -23.21
N THR A 39 -2.52 3.64 -22.25
CA THR A 39 -3.90 4.13 -22.39
C THR A 39 -3.90 5.60 -22.81
N GLY A 40 -4.94 6.04 -23.52
CA GLY A 40 -5.07 7.41 -24.01
C GLY A 40 -6.28 7.58 -24.92
N GLN A 41 -6.26 8.63 -25.74
CA GLN A 41 -7.26 8.87 -26.79
C GLN A 41 -6.59 9.41 -28.05
N GLY A 42 -7.14 9.07 -29.22
CA GLY A 42 -6.69 9.60 -30.51
C GLY A 42 -5.46 8.88 -31.09
N PHE A 43 -5.19 7.65 -30.64
CA PHE A 43 -4.17 6.78 -31.24
C PHE A 43 -4.60 6.29 -32.63
N GLY A 44 -3.63 5.90 -33.45
CA GLY A 44 -3.85 5.42 -34.81
C GLY A 44 -2.80 4.41 -35.23
N MET A 45 -3.07 3.64 -36.28
CA MET A 45 -2.15 2.60 -36.79
C MET A 45 -0.78 3.13 -37.21
N ASP A 46 -0.65 4.45 -37.37
CA ASP A 46 0.56 5.18 -37.70
C ASP A 46 1.35 5.68 -36.47
N ALA A 47 0.98 5.26 -35.26
CA ALA A 47 1.67 5.62 -34.03
C ALA A 47 3.07 4.99 -33.95
N SER A 48 4.02 5.72 -33.36
CA SER A 48 5.31 5.18 -32.93
C SER A 48 5.62 5.59 -31.49
N ILE A 49 6.29 4.69 -30.76
CA ILE A 49 6.69 4.89 -29.36
C ILE A 49 8.21 4.81 -29.29
N SER A 50 8.83 5.78 -28.61
CA SER A 50 10.26 5.78 -28.29
C SER A 50 10.47 6.04 -26.80
N ILE A 51 11.36 5.28 -26.17
CA ILE A 51 11.72 5.40 -24.76
C ILE A 51 13.24 5.55 -24.68
N ALA A 52 13.72 6.65 -24.07
CA ALA A 52 15.13 7.05 -24.08
C ALA A 52 15.78 7.08 -25.48
N GLY A 53 15.01 7.42 -26.52
CA GLY A 53 15.50 7.46 -27.90
C GLY A 53 15.53 6.12 -28.62
N VAL A 54 15.09 5.02 -27.97
CA VAL A 54 14.97 3.69 -28.58
C VAL A 54 13.52 3.41 -28.96
N THR A 55 13.27 3.05 -30.22
CA THR A 55 11.91 2.73 -30.71
C THR A 55 11.41 1.41 -30.13
N ALA A 56 10.21 1.44 -29.57
CA ALA A 56 9.52 0.27 -29.03
C ALA A 56 8.71 -0.45 -30.12
N PRO A 57 8.82 -1.79 -30.26
CA PRO A 57 7.96 -2.56 -31.15
C PRO A 57 6.51 -2.53 -30.70
N ILE A 58 5.60 -2.08 -31.57
CA ILE A 58 4.16 -2.07 -31.30
C ILE A 58 3.54 -3.43 -31.67
N LEU A 59 2.78 -3.99 -30.75
CA LEU A 59 2.06 -5.27 -30.91
C LEU A 59 0.61 -5.05 -31.36
N ALA A 60 -0.06 -4.02 -30.83
CA ALA A 60 -1.44 -3.69 -31.18
C ALA A 60 -1.73 -2.21 -30.94
N VAL A 61 -2.67 -1.64 -31.72
CA VAL A 61 -3.16 -0.27 -31.56
C VAL A 61 -4.68 -0.24 -31.72
N SER A 62 -5.36 0.37 -30.75
CA SER A 62 -6.72 0.87 -30.88
C SER A 62 -6.72 2.41 -30.82
N ASP A 63 -7.89 3.04 -30.87
CA ASP A 63 -8.06 4.48 -30.65
C ASP A 63 -7.75 4.93 -29.20
N THR A 64 -7.71 3.99 -28.26
CA THR A 64 -7.63 4.22 -26.82
C THR A 64 -6.49 3.48 -26.11
N VAL A 65 -5.88 2.47 -26.74
CA VAL A 65 -4.78 1.67 -26.18
C VAL A 65 -3.71 1.36 -27.23
N ILE A 66 -2.43 1.49 -26.87
CA ILE A 66 -1.30 0.91 -27.61
C ILE A 66 -0.63 -0.15 -26.75
N THR A 67 -0.50 -1.37 -27.27
CA THR A 67 0.27 -2.46 -26.67
C THR A 67 1.62 -2.57 -27.38
N PHE A 68 2.73 -2.57 -26.64
CA PHE A 68 4.07 -2.59 -27.20
C PHE A 68 5.06 -3.37 -26.32
N LEU A 69 6.23 -3.69 -26.87
CA LEU A 69 7.35 -4.28 -26.13
C LEU A 69 8.28 -3.18 -25.63
N THR A 70 8.60 -3.20 -24.34
CA THR A 70 9.56 -2.26 -23.77
C THR A 70 10.94 -2.46 -24.42
N PRO A 71 11.60 -1.38 -24.89
CA PRO A 71 12.88 -1.50 -25.55
C PRO A 71 13.98 -1.85 -24.55
N SER A 72 15.01 -2.55 -25.03
CA SER A 72 16.22 -2.82 -24.25
C SER A 72 17.13 -1.60 -24.24
N LEU A 73 17.85 -1.38 -23.13
CA LEU A 73 18.93 -0.39 -23.04
C LEU A 73 20.27 -0.94 -23.56
N ALA A 74 20.29 -2.19 -24.05
CA ALA A 74 21.49 -2.80 -24.59
C ALA A 74 21.76 -2.28 -26.01
N VAL A 75 22.86 -1.54 -26.18
CA VAL A 75 23.36 -1.17 -27.51
C VAL A 75 23.76 -2.45 -28.27
N SER A 76 22.94 -2.77 -29.26
CA SER A 76 23.18 -3.65 -30.42
C SER A 76 23.82 -5.03 -30.17
N THR A 77 22.98 -6.01 -29.87
CA THR A 77 22.85 -7.24 -30.69
C THR A 77 21.43 -7.77 -30.46
N ALA A 78 20.72 -8.06 -31.55
CA ALA A 78 19.38 -8.65 -31.46
C ALA A 78 19.43 -9.92 -30.60
N CYS A 79 18.40 -10.15 -29.78
CA CYS A 79 18.24 -11.44 -29.10
C CYS A 79 18.26 -12.55 -30.14
N THR A 80 19.32 -13.37 -30.12
CA THR A 80 19.51 -14.45 -31.10
C THR A 80 18.60 -15.64 -30.83
N ASP A 81 18.11 -15.76 -29.59
CA ASP A 81 17.34 -16.91 -29.11
C ASP A 81 16.02 -16.44 -28.49
N LEU A 82 15.04 -16.06 -29.32
CA LEU A 82 13.66 -15.86 -28.87
C LEU A 82 13.00 -17.23 -28.64
N VAL A 83 12.58 -17.51 -27.41
CA VAL A 83 11.75 -18.67 -27.09
C VAL A 83 10.38 -18.18 -26.62
N LEU A 84 9.34 -18.55 -27.37
CA LEU A 84 7.95 -18.33 -26.99
C LEU A 84 7.44 -19.56 -26.22
N SER A 85 6.98 -19.37 -24.99
CA SER A 85 6.29 -20.41 -24.22
C SER A 85 5.02 -19.82 -23.61
N GLY A 86 3.86 -20.18 -24.17
CA GLY A 86 2.58 -19.57 -23.83
C GLY A 86 2.55 -18.06 -24.17
N ASN A 87 2.26 -17.22 -23.18
CA ASN A 87 2.25 -15.76 -23.31
C ASN A 87 3.59 -15.09 -22.94
N THR A 88 4.63 -15.87 -22.69
CA THR A 88 5.93 -15.36 -22.22
C THR A 88 6.98 -15.52 -23.30
N LEU A 89 7.60 -14.39 -23.68
CA LEU A 89 8.73 -14.33 -24.60
C LEU A 89 10.03 -14.19 -23.78
N SER A 90 10.91 -15.18 -23.88
CA SER A 90 12.19 -15.19 -23.16
C SER A 90 13.36 -15.14 -24.14
N CYS A 91 14.37 -14.32 -23.84
CA CYS A 91 15.64 -14.35 -24.56
C CYS A 91 16.83 -14.01 -23.65
N THR A 92 18.00 -14.53 -23.99
CA THR A 92 19.27 -14.27 -23.32
C THR A 92 19.96 -13.07 -23.97
N SER A 93 19.99 -11.92 -23.31
CA SER A 93 20.81 -10.78 -23.75
C SER A 93 22.21 -10.84 -23.13
N PRO A 94 23.28 -10.43 -23.85
CA PRO A 94 24.55 -10.11 -23.21
C PRO A 94 24.39 -8.91 -22.24
N ALA A 95 25.34 -8.77 -21.31
CA ALA A 95 25.32 -7.75 -20.26
C ALA A 95 25.17 -6.32 -20.82
N ALA A 96 24.41 -5.48 -20.11
CA ALA A 96 24.05 -4.13 -20.56
C ALA A 96 25.28 -3.19 -20.65
N PRO A 97 25.47 -2.41 -21.74
CA PRO A 97 26.45 -1.33 -21.80
C PRO A 97 26.10 -0.13 -20.89
N MET A 98 27.11 0.62 -20.45
CA MET A 98 27.00 1.88 -19.70
C MET A 98 27.06 3.10 -20.64
N PRO A 99 26.47 4.26 -20.28
CA PRO A 99 25.81 4.61 -19.01
C PRO A 99 24.28 4.45 -19.05
N ARG A 100 23.71 3.99 -17.93
CA ARG A 100 22.26 3.81 -17.75
C ARG A 100 21.59 5.15 -17.44
N PRO A 101 20.35 5.40 -17.90
CA PRO A 101 19.60 6.60 -17.52
C PRO A 101 19.38 6.68 -16.00
N ASN A 102 19.46 7.91 -15.48
CA ASN A 102 19.28 8.22 -14.06
C ASN A 102 17.79 8.46 -13.76
N GLY A 103 17.06 7.42 -13.35
CA GLY A 103 15.66 7.50 -12.97
C GLY A 103 14.67 7.41 -14.15
N PRO A 104 13.39 7.76 -13.92
CA PRO A 104 12.34 7.64 -14.94
C PRO A 104 12.63 8.52 -16.16
N VAL A 105 12.60 7.93 -17.36
CA VAL A 105 12.83 8.63 -18.64
C VAL A 105 11.51 8.84 -19.36
N PRO A 106 11.19 10.05 -19.83
CA PRO A 106 9.94 10.31 -20.54
C PRO A 106 9.86 9.51 -21.85
N ALA A 107 8.68 8.96 -22.13
CA ALA A 107 8.37 8.39 -23.43
C ALA A 107 8.04 9.50 -24.44
N THR A 108 8.52 9.35 -25.67
CA THR A 108 8.15 10.20 -26.81
C THR A 108 7.20 9.42 -27.71
N ILE A 109 6.07 10.04 -28.03
CA ILE A 109 5.06 9.43 -28.92
C ILE A 109 4.90 10.32 -30.15
N MET A 110 4.91 9.69 -31.31
CA MET A 110 4.75 10.35 -32.60
C MET A 110 3.53 9.78 -33.31
N ARG A 111 2.73 10.67 -33.92
CA ARG A 111 1.69 10.29 -34.89
C ARG A 111 1.89 11.10 -36.17
N ALA A 112 1.93 10.42 -37.31
CA ALA A 112 2.19 11.06 -38.59
C ALA A 112 1.08 12.08 -38.92
N GLY A 113 1.47 13.32 -39.25
CA GLY A 113 0.53 14.40 -39.55
C GLY A 113 -0.13 15.09 -38.34
N VAL A 114 0.17 14.68 -37.11
CA VAL A 114 -0.31 15.33 -35.86
C VAL A 114 0.83 15.93 -35.03
N GLY A 115 2.07 15.40 -35.16
CA GLY A 115 3.28 15.95 -34.53
C GLY A 115 3.84 15.10 -33.39
N TYR A 116 4.81 15.65 -32.66
CA TYR A 116 5.48 15.01 -31.53
C TYR A 116 4.86 15.44 -30.20
N LEU A 117 4.56 14.47 -29.34
CA LEU A 117 4.28 14.70 -27.93
C LEU A 117 5.44 14.11 -27.11
N MET A 118 6.39 14.96 -26.73
CA MET A 118 7.28 14.70 -25.59
C MET A 118 6.49 15.03 -24.34
N THR A 119 6.28 14.07 -23.45
CA THR A 119 5.50 14.33 -22.24
C THR A 119 6.28 13.98 -20.99
N SER A 120 6.27 14.89 -20.02
CA SER A 120 6.71 14.62 -18.65
C SER A 120 5.71 13.77 -17.86
N LEU A 121 4.59 13.37 -18.46
CA LEU A 121 3.48 12.65 -17.82
C LEU A 121 3.62 11.12 -17.89
N ILE A 122 4.38 10.59 -18.85
CA ILE A 122 4.65 9.16 -18.96
C ILE A 122 6.15 8.94 -18.97
N THR A 123 6.64 8.33 -17.90
CA THR A 123 8.05 7.99 -17.71
C THR A 123 8.22 6.49 -17.51
N PHE A 124 9.30 5.95 -18.05
CA PHE A 124 9.72 4.57 -17.85
C PHE A 124 10.97 4.50 -16.99
N GLU A 125 10.97 3.62 -16.00
CA GLU A 125 12.15 3.32 -15.21
C GLU A 125 12.70 1.93 -15.56
N TRP A 126 14.02 1.83 -15.66
CA TRP A 126 14.70 0.55 -15.78
C TRP A 126 15.22 0.10 -14.41
N ALA A 127 14.73 -1.04 -13.93
CA ALA A 127 15.15 -1.66 -12.67
C ALA A 127 15.42 -3.16 -12.88
N ASP A 128 16.47 -3.69 -12.23
CA ASP A 128 16.78 -5.12 -12.24
C ASP A 128 16.41 -5.76 -10.88
N LEU A 129 16.03 -7.04 -10.93
CA LEU A 129 15.70 -7.81 -9.72
C LEU A 129 16.94 -8.00 -8.83
N TRP A 130 16.77 -7.80 -7.53
CA TRP A 130 17.83 -8.02 -6.52
C TRP A 130 18.49 -9.40 -6.62
N SER A 131 17.73 -10.43 -6.99
CA SER A 131 18.23 -11.80 -7.13
C SER A 131 19.08 -12.06 -8.37
N ARG A 132 19.11 -11.14 -9.34
CA ARG A 132 19.86 -11.31 -10.59
C ARG A 132 21.31 -10.90 -10.41
N ARG A 133 22.23 -11.72 -10.93
CA ARG A 133 23.66 -11.38 -11.01
C ARG A 133 23.92 -10.09 -11.78
N SER A 134 23.06 -9.70 -12.73
CA SER A 134 23.19 -8.44 -13.48
C SER A 134 23.10 -7.20 -12.59
N THR A 135 22.38 -7.29 -11.47
CA THR A 135 22.29 -6.26 -10.43
C THR A 135 23.64 -6.07 -9.73
N TRP A 136 24.41 -7.15 -9.59
CA TRP A 136 25.68 -7.21 -8.85
C TRP A 136 26.91 -7.24 -9.75
N GLY A 137 26.81 -6.66 -10.96
CA GLY A 137 27.94 -6.61 -11.90
C GLY A 137 28.43 -7.99 -12.36
N GLY A 138 27.56 -9.00 -12.34
CA GLY A 138 27.86 -10.39 -12.71
C GLY A 138 28.23 -11.30 -11.53
N LEU A 139 28.40 -10.74 -10.33
CA LEU A 139 28.68 -11.49 -9.10
C LEU A 139 27.41 -12.11 -8.52
N ASP A 140 27.58 -13.05 -7.59
CA ASP A 140 26.47 -13.60 -6.83
C ASP A 140 25.80 -12.54 -5.94
N PRO A 141 24.47 -12.61 -5.77
CA PRO A 141 23.77 -11.70 -4.88
C PRO A 141 24.22 -11.88 -3.43
N PRO A 142 24.14 -10.83 -2.60
CA PRO A 142 24.48 -10.88 -1.19
C PRO A 142 23.70 -11.96 -0.43
N GLY A 143 24.42 -12.70 0.41
CA GLY A 143 23.89 -13.75 1.27
C GLY A 143 23.71 -13.32 2.73
N PRO A 144 23.25 -14.25 3.60
CA PRO A 144 23.09 -13.98 5.03
C PRO A 144 24.41 -13.52 5.67
N GLY A 145 24.38 -12.35 6.31
CA GLY A 145 25.54 -11.75 6.97
C GLY A 145 26.28 -10.70 6.14
N ASP A 146 26.01 -10.61 4.84
CA ASP A 146 26.63 -9.61 3.98
C ASP A 146 26.10 -8.21 4.28
N SER A 147 26.99 -7.21 4.22
CA SER A 147 26.63 -5.80 4.30
C SER A 147 26.52 -5.22 2.91
N VAL A 148 25.34 -4.72 2.57
CA VAL A 148 25.07 -4.13 1.26
C VAL A 148 24.90 -2.63 1.39
N VAL A 149 25.69 -1.89 0.62
CA VAL A 149 25.52 -0.45 0.44
C VAL A 149 25.05 -0.26 -0.99
N ILE A 150 24.01 0.56 -1.18
CA ILE A 150 23.57 1.01 -2.50
C ILE A 150 24.07 2.47 -2.66
N PRO A 151 25.23 2.71 -3.27
CA PRO A 151 25.77 4.06 -3.44
C PRO A 151 24.84 5.00 -4.21
N THR A 152 24.93 6.28 -3.90
CA THR A 152 24.21 7.38 -4.58
C THR A 152 24.61 7.60 -6.04
N ASN A 153 25.51 6.80 -6.61
CA ASN A 153 25.96 6.91 -8.01
C ASN A 153 26.29 5.54 -8.65
N THR A 154 25.85 4.44 -8.03
CA THR A 154 25.86 3.14 -8.72
C THR A 154 24.62 2.99 -9.58
N THR A 155 24.69 2.07 -10.54
CA THR A 155 23.69 1.76 -11.57
C THR A 155 22.32 1.29 -11.06
N VAL A 156 22.14 1.29 -9.74
CA VAL A 156 20.89 1.36 -8.98
C VAL A 156 21.04 2.62 -8.13
N GLN A 157 20.35 3.71 -8.50
CA GLN A 157 20.57 5.04 -7.90
C GLN A 157 20.07 5.13 -6.45
N GLY A 158 20.68 4.40 -5.51
CA GLY A 158 20.28 4.45 -4.10
C GLY A 158 18.82 4.07 -3.84
N ASN A 159 18.10 3.52 -4.84
CA ASN A 159 16.68 3.25 -4.79
C ASN A 159 16.44 1.74 -4.69
N LEU A 160 15.79 1.31 -3.61
CA LEU A 160 15.28 -0.05 -3.44
C LEU A 160 13.76 -0.02 -3.57
N VAL A 161 13.23 -0.69 -4.58
CA VAL A 161 11.79 -0.70 -4.87
C VAL A 161 11.27 -2.13 -4.81
N TRP A 162 10.09 -2.31 -4.21
CA TRP A 162 9.41 -3.60 -4.21
C TRP A 162 8.84 -3.91 -5.59
N ASP A 163 9.00 -5.15 -6.05
CA ASP A 163 8.40 -5.61 -7.31
C ASP A 163 6.87 -5.63 -7.18
N GLU A 164 6.22 -4.68 -7.83
CA GLU A 164 4.76 -4.52 -7.86
C GLU A 164 4.06 -5.65 -8.65
N LEU A 165 4.80 -6.36 -9.50
CA LEU A 165 4.30 -7.49 -10.28
C LEU A 165 4.50 -8.83 -9.57
N ALA A 166 5.11 -8.84 -8.39
CA ALA A 166 5.32 -10.05 -7.61
C ALA A 166 3.98 -10.73 -7.30
N THR A 167 3.87 -12.01 -7.64
CA THR A 167 2.68 -12.84 -7.38
C THR A 167 2.71 -13.50 -6.00
N SER A 168 3.79 -13.32 -5.24
CA SER A 168 4.00 -13.84 -3.89
C SER A 168 4.56 -12.76 -2.97
N GLU A 169 4.59 -13.04 -1.66
CA GLU A 169 5.17 -12.13 -0.66
C GLU A 169 6.64 -11.83 -0.97
N VAL A 170 6.99 -10.55 -1.07
CA VAL A 170 8.39 -10.10 -1.16
C VAL A 170 8.89 -9.81 0.25
N TRP A 171 9.86 -10.60 0.70
CA TRP A 171 10.38 -10.58 2.07
C TRP A 171 11.85 -10.12 2.11
N LEU A 172 12.08 -8.91 2.64
CA LEU A 172 13.42 -8.39 2.95
C LEU A 172 13.78 -8.71 4.40
N GLN A 173 14.96 -9.29 4.60
CA GLN A 173 15.48 -9.63 5.91
C GLN A 173 16.86 -8.99 6.08
N ALA A 174 17.06 -8.28 7.19
CA ALA A 174 18.31 -7.58 7.48
C ALA A 174 18.54 -7.46 8.99
N SER A 175 19.75 -7.11 9.44
CA SER A 175 19.98 -6.74 10.84
C SER A 175 19.63 -5.27 11.11
N TYR A 176 19.84 -4.41 10.12
CA TYR A 176 19.46 -3.00 10.09
C TYR A 176 19.37 -2.56 8.63
N ILE A 177 18.65 -1.46 8.37
CA ILE A 177 18.56 -0.81 7.07
C ILE A 177 18.88 0.66 7.26
N ILE A 178 19.82 1.20 6.50
CA ILE A 178 20.11 2.64 6.45
C ILE A 178 19.91 3.12 5.02
N VAL A 179 18.88 3.91 4.80
CA VAL A 179 18.65 4.60 3.53
C VAL A 179 19.45 5.90 3.55
N LYS A 180 20.49 5.99 2.73
CA LYS A 180 21.39 7.15 2.68
C LYS A 180 21.42 7.78 1.28
N GLY A 181 20.85 8.97 1.11
CA GLY A 181 20.91 9.69 -0.17
C GLY A 181 19.94 9.21 -1.26
N GLY A 182 19.14 8.18 -0.99
CA GLY A 182 18.22 7.57 -1.96
C GLY A 182 16.90 7.15 -1.32
N ASN A 183 16.15 6.26 -1.99
CA ASN A 183 14.79 5.91 -1.60
C ASN A 183 14.61 4.41 -1.30
N LEU A 184 13.81 4.07 -0.29
CA LEU A 184 13.21 2.74 -0.17
C LEU A 184 11.72 2.90 -0.40
N SER A 185 11.18 2.31 -1.46
CA SER A 185 9.79 2.49 -1.87
C SER A 185 9.04 1.17 -1.97
N ILE A 186 7.85 1.14 -1.38
CA ILE A 186 6.88 0.04 -1.47
C ILE A 186 5.58 0.63 -1.98
N GLY A 187 5.34 0.50 -3.28
CA GLY A 187 4.26 1.20 -3.96
C GLY A 187 4.42 2.73 -3.97
N SER A 188 3.44 3.40 -4.52
CA SER A 188 3.31 4.86 -4.58
C SER A 188 1.86 5.29 -4.38
N ASP A 189 1.61 6.59 -4.23
CA ASP A 189 0.24 7.13 -4.19
C ASP A 189 -0.56 6.81 -5.46
N ALA A 190 0.11 6.83 -6.62
CA ALA A 190 -0.52 6.53 -7.91
C ALA A 190 -0.73 5.03 -8.12
N VAL A 191 0.20 4.21 -7.66
CA VAL A 191 0.17 2.75 -7.78
C VAL A 191 0.50 2.14 -6.41
N PRO A 192 -0.51 1.97 -5.54
CA PRO A 192 -0.29 1.36 -4.24
C PRO A 192 0.13 -0.11 -4.37
N TYR A 193 0.98 -0.56 -3.46
CA TYR A 193 1.51 -1.92 -3.49
C TYR A 193 0.39 -2.95 -3.35
N PRO A 194 0.21 -3.84 -4.34
CA PRO A 194 -0.94 -4.74 -4.43
C PRO A 194 -0.82 -5.99 -3.53
N GLY A 195 0.40 -6.34 -3.13
CA GLY A 195 0.74 -7.58 -2.44
C GLY A 195 1.10 -7.40 -0.97
N ARG A 196 1.79 -8.40 -0.42
CA ARG A 196 2.35 -8.36 0.93
C ARG A 196 3.86 -8.11 0.86
N ALA A 197 4.29 -6.99 1.42
CA ALA A 197 5.69 -6.63 1.57
C ALA A 197 6.08 -6.83 3.03
N ARG A 198 7.07 -7.69 3.29
CA ARG A 198 7.54 -7.96 4.64
C ARG A 198 8.99 -7.51 4.79
N ILE A 199 9.25 -6.71 5.82
CA ILE A 199 10.62 -6.39 6.26
C ILE A 199 10.77 -6.98 7.66
N THR A 200 11.82 -7.77 7.87
CA THR A 200 12.16 -8.30 9.20
C THR A 200 13.56 -7.87 9.58
N LEU A 201 13.67 -7.17 10.71
CA LEU A 201 14.94 -6.75 11.29
C LEU A 201 15.36 -7.73 12.38
N HIS A 202 16.42 -8.48 12.13
CA HIS A 202 16.92 -9.52 13.01
C HIS A 202 17.95 -8.97 13.99
N GLY A 203 17.99 -9.53 15.20
CA GLY A 203 19.06 -9.26 16.15
C GLY A 203 18.70 -9.57 17.60
N PRO A 204 19.64 -10.09 18.41
CA PRO A 204 19.40 -10.38 19.82
C PRO A 204 19.12 -9.11 20.64
N PRO A 205 18.65 -9.22 21.89
CA PRO A 205 18.46 -8.06 22.77
C PRO A 205 19.73 -7.21 22.95
N ASN A 206 20.91 -7.82 22.88
CA ASN A 206 22.22 -7.16 22.99
C ASN A 206 22.87 -6.87 21.62
N SER A 207 22.09 -6.73 20.55
CA SER A 207 22.59 -6.33 19.23
C SER A 207 23.50 -5.10 19.31
N LEU A 208 24.58 -5.11 18.54
CA LEU A 208 25.45 -3.96 18.40
C LEU A 208 24.65 -2.77 17.87
N GLU A 209 24.72 -1.66 18.59
CA GLU A 209 24.06 -0.42 18.20
C GLU A 209 24.91 0.34 17.17
N LEU A 210 24.25 0.83 16.13
CA LEU A 210 24.85 1.78 15.21
C LEU A 210 24.93 3.15 15.90
N PRO A 211 26.07 3.86 15.82
CA PRO A 211 26.16 5.22 16.32
C PRO A 211 25.03 6.08 15.74
N LEU A 212 24.31 6.79 16.61
CA LEU A 212 23.15 7.65 16.32
C LEU A 212 21.84 6.96 15.93
N TYR A 213 21.85 5.69 15.50
CA TYR A 213 20.64 5.01 15.00
C TYR A 213 20.16 3.85 15.88
N GLY A 214 21.01 3.33 16.76
CA GLY A 214 20.66 2.18 17.60
C GLY A 214 20.75 0.85 16.85
N ALA A 215 20.10 -0.19 17.39
CA ALA A 215 20.07 -1.54 16.82
C ALA A 215 18.71 -1.87 16.22
N LYS A 216 18.65 -2.84 15.28
CA LYS A 216 17.41 -3.27 14.61
C LYS A 216 16.60 -2.09 14.06
N VAL A 217 17.29 -1.19 13.37
CA VAL A 217 16.75 0.09 12.94
C VAL A 217 16.54 0.12 11.42
N LEU A 218 15.44 0.73 11.00
CA LEU A 218 15.27 1.28 9.66
C LEU A 218 15.47 2.79 9.77
N ALA A 219 16.63 3.28 9.36
CA ALA A 219 17.04 4.66 9.48
C ALA A 219 17.13 5.34 8.12
N VAL A 220 16.84 6.64 8.10
CA VAL A 220 16.93 7.47 6.90
C VAL A 220 17.87 8.64 7.16
N ARG A 221 18.89 8.79 6.31
CA ARG A 221 19.85 9.88 6.33
C ARG A 221 19.90 10.52 4.95
N ASP A 222 19.39 11.75 4.83
CA ASP A 222 19.37 12.47 3.56
C ASP A 222 18.66 11.68 2.43
N GLY A 223 17.58 10.96 2.74
CA GLY A 223 16.84 10.11 1.79
C GLY A 223 15.36 9.98 2.14
N HIS A 224 14.66 9.05 1.51
CA HIS A 224 13.22 8.83 1.75
C HIS A 224 12.85 7.35 1.90
N VAL A 225 11.84 7.10 2.73
CA VAL A 225 11.17 5.80 2.80
C VAL A 225 9.70 6.05 2.51
N ASN A 226 9.17 5.45 1.45
CA ASN A 226 7.79 5.63 0.99
C ASN A 226 7.06 4.29 1.02
N LEU A 227 5.99 4.20 1.79
CA LEU A 227 5.26 2.94 2.00
C LEU A 227 3.77 3.18 1.72
N HIS A 228 3.31 2.75 0.56
CA HIS A 228 1.94 2.92 0.08
C HIS A 228 1.33 1.54 -0.19
N GLY A 229 0.48 1.05 0.72
CA GLY A 229 -0.25 -0.20 0.54
C GLY A 229 -1.61 0.02 -0.10
N GLN A 230 -2.08 -0.94 -0.91
CA GLN A 230 -3.42 -0.87 -1.47
C GLN A 230 -4.50 -0.96 -0.36
N PRO A 231 -5.39 0.04 -0.22
CA PRO A 231 -6.42 0.02 0.79
C PRO A 231 -7.44 -1.09 0.49
N LYS A 232 -7.92 -1.76 1.55
CA LYS A 232 -8.96 -2.77 1.47
C LYS A 232 -10.31 -2.12 1.68
N LEU A 233 -11.15 -2.12 0.65
CA LEU A 233 -12.39 -1.38 0.55
C LEU A 233 -13.56 -2.34 0.24
N PRO A 234 -14.64 -2.31 1.03
CA PRO A 234 -14.68 -1.73 2.38
C PRO A 234 -13.71 -2.48 3.32
N CYS A 235 -13.34 -1.89 4.46
CA CYS A 235 -12.49 -2.58 5.45
C CYS A 235 -13.25 -3.69 6.19
N TRP A 236 -14.58 -3.58 6.23
CA TRP A 236 -15.51 -4.57 6.74
C TRP A 236 -16.84 -4.51 5.99
N THR A 237 -17.61 -5.58 6.04
CA THR A 237 -18.98 -5.65 5.55
C THR A 237 -19.73 -6.71 6.35
N GLN A 238 -20.99 -7.00 6.04
CA GLN A 238 -21.75 -8.04 6.71
C GLN A 238 -21.96 -9.26 5.80
N LEU A 239 -22.26 -10.41 6.40
CA LEU A 239 -22.71 -11.58 5.68
C LEU A 239 -24.05 -11.30 4.95
N ALA A 240 -24.14 -11.73 3.70
CA ALA A 240 -25.35 -11.67 2.89
C ALA A 240 -26.30 -12.86 3.15
N ALA A 241 -25.78 -13.95 3.71
CA ALA A 241 -26.52 -15.15 4.07
C ALA A 241 -25.85 -15.82 5.27
N THR A 242 -26.65 -16.50 6.10
CA THR A 242 -26.15 -17.30 7.22
C THR A 242 -25.22 -18.39 6.70
N VAL A 243 -24.14 -18.62 7.44
CA VAL A 243 -23.16 -19.68 7.17
C VAL A 243 -23.04 -20.55 8.41
N ASP A 244 -23.01 -21.87 8.22
CA ASP A 244 -23.03 -22.83 9.31
C ASP A 244 -21.66 -23.43 9.61
N VAL A 245 -21.55 -24.05 10.79
CA VAL A 245 -20.37 -24.83 11.17
C VAL A 245 -20.05 -25.85 10.08
N GLY A 246 -18.78 -25.87 9.63
CA GLY A 246 -18.32 -26.77 8.57
C GLY A 246 -18.35 -26.18 7.16
N ASP A 247 -19.01 -25.04 6.95
CA ASP A 247 -18.95 -24.35 5.65
C ASP A 247 -17.59 -23.69 5.44
N SER A 248 -17.15 -23.65 4.18
CA SER A 248 -15.87 -23.02 3.78
C SER A 248 -16.07 -21.89 2.77
N THR A 249 -17.31 -21.47 2.55
CA THR A 249 -17.66 -20.39 1.62
C THR A 249 -18.59 -19.41 2.32
N ILE A 250 -18.29 -18.12 2.21
CA ILE A 250 -19.15 -17.04 2.71
C ILE A 250 -19.58 -16.14 1.57
N THR A 251 -20.78 -15.57 1.69
CA THR A 251 -21.27 -14.52 0.79
C THR A 251 -21.38 -13.23 1.57
N LEU A 252 -20.76 -12.17 1.06
CA LEU A 252 -20.72 -10.86 1.67
C LEU A 252 -21.63 -9.89 0.93
N LEU A 253 -22.16 -8.92 1.67
CA LEU A 253 -22.83 -7.76 1.08
C LEU A 253 -21.79 -6.83 0.43
N GLY A 254 -22.10 -6.36 -0.77
CA GLY A 254 -21.23 -5.46 -1.52
C GLY A 254 -20.11 -6.17 -2.29
N VAL A 255 -19.54 -5.44 -3.24
CA VAL A 255 -18.34 -5.85 -3.98
C VAL A 255 -17.10 -5.39 -3.20
N VAL A 256 -16.28 -6.33 -2.75
CA VAL A 256 -15.02 -6.06 -2.03
C VAL A 256 -13.82 -6.07 -2.99
N ASN A 257 -12.74 -5.39 -2.64
CA ASN A 257 -11.45 -5.49 -3.35
C ASN A 257 -10.44 -6.43 -2.67
N TRP A 258 -10.92 -7.29 -1.76
CA TRP A 258 -10.12 -8.27 -1.03
C TRP A 258 -9.60 -9.36 -1.98
N ARG A 259 -8.49 -10.01 -1.61
CA ARG A 259 -7.76 -10.93 -2.49
C ARG A 259 -7.42 -12.24 -1.78
N VAL A 260 -7.14 -13.25 -2.58
CA VAL A 260 -6.54 -14.51 -2.10
C VAL A 260 -5.30 -14.19 -1.23
N GLY A 261 -5.23 -14.83 -0.06
CA GLY A 261 -4.19 -14.60 0.95
C GLY A 261 -4.50 -13.50 1.97
N ASP A 262 -5.54 -12.68 1.78
CA ASP A 262 -6.02 -11.80 2.85
C ASP A 262 -6.62 -12.62 4.00
N ARG A 263 -6.32 -12.19 5.23
CA ARG A 263 -6.88 -12.77 6.45
C ARG A 263 -8.15 -12.03 6.86
N LEU A 264 -9.16 -12.80 7.20
CA LEU A 264 -10.47 -12.35 7.61
C LEU A 264 -10.73 -12.71 9.06
N VAL A 265 -11.57 -11.90 9.69
CA VAL A 265 -12.26 -12.22 10.94
C VAL A 265 -13.76 -12.16 10.65
N ILE A 266 -14.51 -13.15 11.08
CA ILE A 266 -15.97 -13.13 11.09
C ILE A 266 -16.39 -13.01 12.55
N ALA A 267 -17.04 -11.90 12.88
CA ALA A 267 -17.44 -11.56 14.23
C ALA A 267 -18.57 -12.47 14.73
N SER A 268 -18.64 -12.65 16.04
CA SER A 268 -19.71 -13.42 16.66
C SER A 268 -21.08 -12.82 16.36
N SER A 269 -22.04 -13.70 16.10
CA SER A 269 -23.47 -13.39 16.05
C SER A 269 -24.27 -14.20 17.08
N SER A 270 -23.56 -14.79 18.06
CA SER A 270 -24.14 -15.58 19.14
C SER A 270 -24.18 -14.77 20.46
N LEU A 271 -24.48 -15.45 21.57
CA LEU A 271 -24.41 -14.86 22.91
C LEU A 271 -22.97 -14.81 23.46
N TYR A 272 -22.01 -15.45 22.80
CA TYR A 272 -20.63 -15.56 23.23
C TYR A 272 -19.75 -14.70 22.31
N ALA A 273 -19.09 -13.71 22.88
CA ALA A 273 -18.26 -12.77 22.11
C ALA A 273 -17.03 -13.48 21.49
N GLU A 274 -16.64 -14.63 22.03
CA GLU A 274 -15.54 -15.48 21.59
C GLU A 274 -15.85 -16.39 20.39
N ASP A 275 -17.12 -16.47 19.95
CA ASP A 275 -17.54 -17.26 18.78
C ASP A 275 -17.11 -16.57 17.46
N ILE A 276 -15.80 -16.41 17.29
CA ILE A 276 -15.16 -15.69 16.20
C ILE A 276 -14.36 -16.68 15.35
N ASP A 277 -14.41 -16.51 14.03
CA ASP A 277 -13.61 -17.29 13.10
C ASP A 277 -12.58 -16.42 12.36
N GLU A 278 -11.31 -16.84 12.41
CA GLU A 278 -10.24 -16.28 11.57
C GLU A 278 -9.93 -17.21 10.40
N ARG A 279 -9.97 -16.70 9.17
CA ARG A 279 -9.73 -17.51 7.95
C ARG A 279 -8.92 -16.75 6.90
N THR A 280 -8.26 -17.48 6.02
CA THR A 280 -7.56 -16.92 4.85
C THR A 280 -8.36 -17.15 3.58
N ILE A 281 -8.49 -16.13 2.75
CA ILE A 281 -9.18 -16.26 1.46
C ILE A 281 -8.36 -17.14 0.50
N THR A 282 -8.99 -18.14 -0.10
CA THR A 282 -8.40 -19.03 -1.12
C THR A 282 -8.98 -18.80 -2.52
N ALA A 283 -10.20 -18.26 -2.63
CA ALA A 283 -10.80 -17.83 -3.89
C ALA A 283 -11.78 -16.65 -3.69
N VAL A 284 -11.93 -15.84 -4.74
CA VAL A 284 -12.83 -14.67 -4.75
C VAL A 284 -13.66 -14.69 -6.03
N THR A 285 -14.98 -14.60 -5.89
CA THR A 285 -15.92 -14.41 -6.99
C THR A 285 -16.74 -13.15 -6.71
N LEU A 286 -16.64 -12.16 -7.60
CA LEU A 286 -17.38 -10.90 -7.47
C LEU A 286 -18.64 -10.95 -8.33
N ASP A 287 -19.80 -10.66 -7.75
CA ASP A 287 -21.06 -10.49 -8.47
C ASP A 287 -21.49 -9.02 -8.40
N THR A 288 -21.16 -8.27 -9.46
CA THR A 288 -21.52 -6.86 -9.58
C THR A 288 -23.01 -6.66 -9.89
N ALA A 289 -23.72 -7.68 -10.39
CA ALA A 289 -25.15 -7.59 -10.68
C ALA A 289 -25.97 -7.70 -9.40
N SER A 290 -25.60 -8.62 -8.51
CA SER A 290 -26.24 -8.80 -7.20
C SER A 290 -25.62 -7.92 -6.11
N ASN A 291 -24.53 -7.20 -6.42
CA ASN A 291 -23.73 -6.42 -5.47
C ASN A 291 -23.29 -7.26 -4.25
N THR A 292 -22.69 -8.42 -4.51
CA THR A 292 -22.19 -9.36 -3.49
C THR A 292 -20.80 -9.87 -3.85
N SER A 293 -20.11 -10.39 -2.84
CA SER A 293 -18.81 -11.05 -3.01
C SER A 293 -18.85 -12.43 -2.36
N MET A 294 -18.52 -13.48 -3.10
CA MET A 294 -18.39 -14.83 -2.57
C MET A 294 -16.92 -15.15 -2.35
N LEU A 295 -16.58 -15.60 -1.15
CA LEU A 295 -15.21 -15.92 -0.75
C LEU A 295 -15.13 -17.39 -0.33
N THR A 296 -14.13 -18.10 -0.84
CA THR A 296 -13.75 -19.43 -0.33
C THR A 296 -12.61 -19.28 0.67
N LEU A 297 -12.67 -20.06 1.75
CA LEU A 297 -11.79 -20.00 2.91
C LEU A 297 -10.81 -21.18 2.90
N ASP A 298 -9.72 -21.06 3.66
CA ASP A 298 -8.68 -22.07 3.81
C ASP A 298 -9.07 -23.23 4.74
N ALA A 299 -10.03 -23.01 5.63
CA ALA A 299 -10.58 -24.02 6.52
C ALA A 299 -12.09 -23.80 6.77
N PRO A 300 -12.86 -24.87 7.04
CA PRO A 300 -14.24 -24.78 7.48
C PRO A 300 -14.43 -23.88 8.71
N LEU A 301 -15.56 -23.19 8.81
CA LEU A 301 -15.93 -22.36 9.97
C LEU A 301 -16.21 -23.22 11.21
N THR A 302 -15.84 -22.70 12.37
CA THR A 302 -16.03 -23.37 13.67
C THR A 302 -17.37 -23.02 14.29
N TYR A 303 -17.91 -21.83 13.97
CA TYR A 303 -19.18 -21.34 14.49
C TYR A 303 -20.15 -21.01 13.35
N THR A 304 -21.44 -21.05 13.65
CA THR A 304 -22.47 -20.50 12.75
C THR A 304 -22.46 -18.98 12.88
N HIS A 305 -22.47 -18.30 11.74
CA HIS A 305 -22.54 -16.84 11.68
C HIS A 305 -23.77 -16.40 10.90
N LEU A 306 -24.63 -15.62 11.56
CA LEU A 306 -25.91 -15.20 10.99
C LEU A 306 -25.70 -14.21 9.85
N GLY A 307 -26.51 -14.35 8.80
CA GLY A 307 -26.56 -13.43 7.67
C GLY A 307 -28.01 -13.01 7.38
N GLU A 308 -28.79 -12.80 8.44
CA GLU A 308 -30.21 -12.47 8.35
C GLU A 308 -30.61 -11.21 9.15
N VAL A 309 -31.71 -10.60 8.70
CA VAL A 309 -32.39 -9.52 9.42
C VAL A 309 -33.72 -10.08 9.93
N VAL A 310 -33.87 -10.17 11.25
CA VAL A 310 -35.03 -10.78 11.90
C VAL A 310 -36.07 -9.74 12.28
N THR A 311 -37.34 -10.15 12.23
CA THR A 311 -38.47 -9.37 12.77
C THR A 311 -38.70 -9.80 14.22
N VAL A 312 -38.86 -8.84 15.13
CA VAL A 312 -39.06 -9.16 16.55
C VAL A 312 -40.44 -9.76 16.75
N ALA A 313 -40.49 -11.02 17.21
CA ALA A 313 -41.76 -11.71 17.46
C ALA A 313 -42.59 -10.96 18.51
N GLY A 314 -43.84 -10.66 18.19
CA GLY A 314 -44.75 -9.93 19.10
C GLY A 314 -44.63 -8.40 19.03
N ASP A 315 -43.75 -7.85 18.20
CA ASP A 315 -43.70 -6.42 17.92
C ASP A 315 -44.66 -6.05 16.78
N ASP A 316 -45.81 -5.50 17.15
CA ASP A 316 -46.86 -5.02 16.26
C ASP A 316 -46.46 -3.82 15.40
N ARG A 317 -45.31 -3.20 15.70
CA ARG A 317 -44.73 -2.08 14.93
C ARG A 317 -43.79 -2.55 13.82
N GLY A 318 -43.48 -3.84 13.75
CA GLY A 318 -42.68 -4.43 12.68
C GLY A 318 -41.21 -4.00 12.67
N HIS A 319 -40.62 -3.72 13.83
CA HIS A 319 -39.19 -3.41 13.90
C HIS A 319 -38.37 -4.61 13.46
N ARG A 320 -37.24 -4.29 12.81
CA ARG A 320 -36.29 -5.25 12.26
C ARG A 320 -34.97 -5.10 13.00
N LEU A 321 -34.40 -6.22 13.40
CA LEU A 321 -33.08 -6.29 14.00
C LEU A 321 -32.12 -6.91 12.98
N ASP A 322 -31.06 -6.17 12.67
CA ASP A 322 -30.01 -6.67 11.82
C ASP A 322 -29.07 -7.55 12.64
N MET A 323 -29.11 -8.86 12.41
CA MET A 323 -28.31 -9.85 13.14
C MET A 323 -27.13 -10.34 12.29
N ARG A 324 -26.87 -9.72 11.14
CA ARG A 324 -25.83 -10.15 10.21
C ARG A 324 -24.46 -9.94 10.82
N ALA A 325 -23.71 -11.03 10.98
CA ALA A 325 -22.33 -11.00 11.42
C ALA A 325 -21.47 -10.14 10.49
N GLU A 326 -20.61 -9.35 11.09
CA GLU A 326 -19.61 -8.56 10.38
C GLU A 326 -18.42 -9.43 9.97
N ALA A 327 -18.03 -9.33 8.71
CA ALA A 327 -16.77 -9.84 8.19
C ALA A 327 -15.79 -8.69 8.02
N PHE A 328 -14.62 -8.82 8.63
CA PHE A 328 -13.54 -7.84 8.60
C PHE A 328 -12.35 -8.38 7.81
N ARG A 329 -11.74 -7.53 6.99
CA ARG A 329 -10.36 -7.75 6.60
C ARG A 329 -9.49 -7.26 7.75
N LEU A 330 -8.74 -8.18 8.40
CA LEU A 330 -7.87 -7.85 9.52
C LEU A 330 -6.95 -6.66 9.19
N GLY A 331 -7.16 -5.55 9.87
CA GLY A 331 -6.35 -4.34 9.70
C GLY A 331 -4.91 -4.52 10.18
N SER A 332 -4.05 -3.57 9.87
CA SER A 332 -2.71 -3.48 10.45
C SER A 332 -2.50 -2.08 10.97
N TYR A 333 -1.68 -1.95 12.00
CA TYR A 333 -1.27 -0.65 12.51
C TYR A 333 -0.32 0.03 11.51
N SER A 334 -0.43 1.34 11.36
CA SER A 334 0.57 2.12 10.61
C SER A 334 1.91 2.10 11.34
N LEU A 335 1.90 2.41 12.65
CA LEU A 335 3.03 2.21 13.55
C LEU A 335 2.53 1.82 14.94
N HIS A 336 3.10 0.76 15.52
CA HIS A 336 2.70 0.24 16.82
C HIS A 336 3.91 -0.31 17.59
N TRP A 337 4.17 0.27 18.77
CA TRP A 337 5.00 -0.38 19.78
C TRP A 337 4.11 -1.25 20.65
N HIS A 338 4.30 -2.57 20.58
CA HIS A 338 3.44 -3.52 21.28
C HIS A 338 4.23 -4.26 22.36
N LEU A 339 4.03 -3.86 23.62
CA LEU A 339 4.56 -4.52 24.82
C LEU A 339 6.11 -4.59 24.88
N HIS A 340 6.80 -3.52 24.48
CA HIS A 340 8.27 -3.48 24.50
C HIS A 340 8.85 -3.21 25.91
N GLY A 341 8.03 -2.80 26.89
CA GLY A 341 8.51 -2.35 28.19
C GLY A 341 9.29 -1.04 28.10
N ASP A 342 10.29 -0.84 28.96
CA ASP A 342 11.11 0.37 28.96
C ASP A 342 12.16 0.34 27.84
N VAL A 343 12.02 1.26 26.87
CA VAL A 343 12.94 1.40 25.74
C VAL A 343 14.06 2.41 26.00
N ALA A 344 14.14 2.96 27.21
CA ALA A 344 15.20 3.84 27.68
C ALA A 344 15.50 5.05 26.76
N GLY A 345 14.46 5.63 26.15
CA GLY A 345 14.62 6.79 25.25
C GLY A 345 15.20 6.45 23.87
N LYS A 346 15.39 5.16 23.55
CA LYS A 346 16.09 4.72 22.33
C LYS A 346 15.19 4.46 21.13
N GLN A 347 13.87 4.39 21.33
CA GLN A 347 12.90 4.16 20.27
C GLN A 347 12.15 5.45 19.95
N TYR A 348 11.97 5.74 18.67
CA TYR A 348 11.38 7.00 18.24
C TYR A 348 10.70 6.90 16.88
N LEU A 349 9.73 7.80 16.66
CA LEU A 349 9.29 8.23 15.32
C LEU A 349 9.54 9.73 15.23
N LYS A 350 10.31 10.15 14.22
CA LYS A 350 10.68 11.55 14.04
C LYS A 350 10.50 12.01 12.61
N ARG A 351 9.94 13.22 12.44
CA ARG A 351 9.86 13.90 11.13
C ARG A 351 9.21 13.04 10.03
N SER A 352 8.20 12.26 10.41
CA SER A 352 7.48 11.36 9.51
C SER A 352 6.09 11.88 9.18
N VAL A 353 5.58 11.47 8.02
CA VAL A 353 4.20 11.75 7.58
C VAL A 353 3.44 10.44 7.50
N ILE A 354 2.30 10.37 8.18
CA ILE A 354 1.38 9.23 8.14
C ILE A 354 0.03 9.76 7.66
N THR A 355 -0.50 9.22 6.58
CA THR A 355 -1.71 9.76 5.98
C THR A 355 -2.64 8.69 5.45
N ASN A 356 -3.93 9.01 5.37
CA ASN A 356 -4.96 8.17 4.74
C ASN A 356 -5.05 6.75 5.34
N THR A 357 -4.95 6.66 6.67
CA THR A 357 -4.99 5.37 7.37
C THR A 357 -6.40 5.01 7.82
N PHE A 358 -6.73 3.73 7.68
CA PHE A 358 -7.97 3.09 8.16
C PHE A 358 -7.83 2.56 9.60
N ASN A 359 -6.70 2.86 10.23
CA ASN A 359 -6.38 2.58 11.61
C ASN A 359 -5.73 3.83 12.23
N ARG A 360 -5.32 3.75 13.50
CA ARG A 360 -4.57 4.80 14.20
C ARG A 360 -3.24 5.07 13.48
N ALA A 361 -2.75 6.31 13.55
CA ALA A 361 -1.47 6.66 12.94
C ALA A 361 -0.31 6.09 13.76
N VAL A 362 -0.36 6.27 15.08
CA VAL A 362 0.64 5.73 16.01
C VAL A 362 -0.04 5.16 17.25
N THR A 363 0.34 3.95 17.63
CA THR A 363 -0.08 3.30 18.88
C THR A 363 1.13 2.96 19.75
N ILE A 364 1.06 3.34 21.02
CA ILE A 364 2.02 2.94 22.05
C ILE A 364 1.25 2.11 23.08
N HIS A 365 1.58 0.83 23.17
CA HIS A 365 0.92 -0.15 24.04
C HIS A 365 1.96 -0.80 24.93
N GLY A 366 1.81 -0.68 26.26
CA GLY A 366 2.68 -1.28 27.27
C GLY A 366 4.17 -0.99 27.04
N THR A 367 4.47 0.20 26.52
CA THR A 367 5.82 0.62 26.12
C THR A 367 6.14 1.99 26.71
N PHE A 368 7.34 2.13 27.27
CA PHE A 368 7.78 3.29 28.04
C PHE A 368 8.99 3.94 27.38
N GLY A 369 9.13 5.26 27.49
CA GLY A 369 10.31 5.99 27.02
C GLY A 369 10.41 6.16 25.49
N VAL A 370 9.29 6.10 24.76
CA VAL A 370 9.24 6.38 23.32
C VAL A 370 9.26 7.89 23.06
N LEU A 371 9.98 8.31 22.02
CA LEU A 371 9.98 9.69 21.55
C LEU A 371 9.21 9.83 20.23
N LEU A 372 8.03 10.46 20.27
CA LEU A 372 7.27 10.89 19.10
C LEU A 372 7.50 12.37 18.88
N SER A 373 8.31 12.74 17.88
CA SER A 373 8.66 14.14 17.68
C SER A 373 8.57 14.64 16.24
N ASN A 374 7.90 15.78 16.04
CA ASN A 374 7.77 16.47 14.76
C ASN A 374 7.12 15.63 13.65
N ASN A 375 6.13 14.80 13.97
CA ASN A 375 5.41 13.99 12.98
C ASN A 375 4.10 14.67 12.52
N VAL A 376 3.66 14.36 11.30
CA VAL A 376 2.38 14.81 10.76
C VAL A 376 1.48 13.60 10.51
N ALA A 377 0.29 13.61 11.08
CA ALA A 377 -0.76 12.64 10.82
C ALA A 377 -1.97 13.33 10.17
N TYR A 378 -2.39 12.88 8.99
CA TYR A 378 -3.52 13.43 8.25
C TYR A 378 -4.55 12.35 7.88
N ASN A 379 -5.84 12.67 7.96
CA ASN A 379 -6.93 11.79 7.51
C ASN A 379 -6.82 10.38 8.12
N THR A 380 -6.88 10.32 9.45
CA THR A 380 -6.65 9.11 10.25
C THR A 380 -7.95 8.64 10.87
N MET A 381 -8.30 7.35 10.72
CA MET A 381 -9.41 6.72 11.44
C MET A 381 -9.00 6.34 12.87
N GLY A 382 -9.91 6.50 13.83
CA GLY A 382 -9.66 6.28 15.25
C GLY A 382 -8.77 7.34 15.89
N HIS A 383 -8.37 7.09 17.14
CA HIS A 383 -7.43 7.93 17.88
C HIS A 383 -6.12 8.06 17.08
N THR A 384 -5.70 9.29 16.78
CA THR A 384 -4.59 9.49 15.83
C THR A 384 -3.23 9.12 16.45
N PHE A 385 -2.87 9.74 17.57
CA PHE A 385 -1.78 9.33 18.44
C PHE A 385 -2.37 8.74 19.71
N PHE A 386 -2.15 7.46 19.96
CA PHE A 386 -2.91 6.67 20.94
C PHE A 386 -1.99 5.92 21.91
N LEU A 387 -2.23 6.10 23.21
CA LEU A 387 -1.69 5.29 24.30
C LEU A 387 -2.81 4.35 24.79
N GLU A 388 -2.51 3.06 24.95
CA GLU A 388 -3.55 2.03 25.06
C GLU A 388 -3.96 1.74 26.52
N ASP A 389 -3.02 1.41 27.39
CA ASP A 389 -3.30 0.73 28.66
C ASP A 389 -3.18 1.63 29.91
N GLY A 390 -2.80 2.90 29.74
CA GLY A 390 -2.67 3.83 30.86
C GLY A 390 -1.48 3.55 31.77
N ILE A 391 -0.62 2.61 31.38
CA ILE A 391 0.65 2.30 32.03
C ILE A 391 1.84 2.90 31.27
N GLU A 392 1.67 3.45 30.07
CA GLU A 392 2.74 3.89 29.17
C GLU A 392 3.48 5.15 29.66
N GLN A 393 4.52 4.96 30.48
CA GLN A 393 5.28 6.01 31.18
C GLN A 393 6.39 6.65 30.34
N ASN A 394 6.80 7.86 30.73
CA ASN A 394 8.00 8.54 30.23
C ASN A 394 8.08 8.72 28.71
N ASN A 395 6.95 8.55 28.01
CA ASN A 395 6.86 8.84 26.60
C ASN A 395 6.87 10.36 26.38
N VAL A 396 7.61 10.80 25.38
CA VAL A 396 7.74 12.21 25.00
C VAL A 396 7.03 12.42 23.67
N ILE A 397 6.01 13.26 23.67
CA ILE A 397 5.18 13.59 22.51
C ILE A 397 5.36 15.09 22.24
N ASP A 398 6.20 15.40 21.26
CA ASP A 398 6.70 16.75 20.98
C ASP A 398 6.40 17.21 19.54
N GLY A 399 5.78 18.37 19.36
CA GLY A 399 5.78 19.03 18.06
C GLY A 399 5.01 18.27 16.97
N ASN A 400 4.11 17.35 17.34
CA ASN A 400 3.35 16.57 16.37
C ASN A 400 2.09 17.32 15.92
N LEU A 401 1.70 17.11 14.66
CA LEU A 401 0.55 17.72 14.03
C LEU A 401 -0.44 16.64 13.62
N ALA A 402 -1.66 16.70 14.14
CA ALA A 402 -2.76 15.83 13.74
C ALA A 402 -3.85 16.66 13.04
N ILE A 403 -4.28 16.21 11.87
CA ILE A 403 -5.30 16.89 11.05
C ILE A 403 -6.32 15.85 10.57
N LEU A 404 -7.61 16.16 10.67
CA LEU A 404 -8.69 15.30 10.16
C LEU A 404 -8.69 13.90 10.80
N THR A 405 -8.77 13.85 12.13
CA THR A 405 -9.12 12.64 12.87
C THR A 405 -10.58 12.26 12.59
N ARG A 406 -10.82 10.99 12.25
CA ARG A 406 -12.11 10.45 11.81
C ARG A 406 -12.56 9.30 12.71
N PRO A 407 -13.87 9.16 12.96
CA PRO A 407 -14.38 8.04 13.76
C PRO A 407 -14.13 6.72 13.04
N SER A 408 -14.01 5.66 13.83
CA SER A 408 -13.95 4.28 13.36
C SER A 408 -14.84 3.41 14.21
N ASP A 409 -15.76 2.71 13.57
CA ASP A 409 -16.62 1.70 14.19
C ASP A 409 -15.97 0.30 14.18
N ALA A 410 -14.78 0.19 13.59
CA ALA A 410 -14.02 -1.06 13.45
C ALA A 410 -12.82 -1.15 14.41
N LEU A 411 -12.67 -0.19 15.33
CA LEU A 411 -11.60 -0.14 16.33
C LEU A 411 -12.21 -0.22 17.75
N LEU A 412 -11.55 0.33 18.78
CA LEU A 412 -12.12 0.32 20.13
C LEU A 412 -13.35 1.21 20.18
N ASN A 413 -14.24 0.95 21.16
CA ASN A 413 -15.46 1.74 21.35
C ASN A 413 -15.19 3.25 21.45
N THR A 414 -14.05 3.66 22.00
CA THR A 414 -13.65 5.08 22.12
C THR A 414 -13.26 5.71 20.78
N ASP A 415 -12.88 4.92 19.77
CA ASP A 415 -12.56 5.38 18.41
C ASP A 415 -13.80 5.83 17.62
N THR A 416 -15.01 5.54 18.10
CA THR A 416 -16.27 6.11 17.58
C THR A 416 -16.40 7.60 17.90
N SER A 417 -15.68 8.08 18.94
CA SER A 417 -15.57 9.49 19.34
C SER A 417 -14.10 9.88 19.55
N PRO A 418 -13.30 9.82 18.47
CA PRO A 418 -11.84 9.76 18.57
C PRO A 418 -11.24 11.10 19.01
N ALA A 419 -9.98 11.03 19.41
CA ALA A 419 -9.16 12.20 19.73
C ALA A 419 -7.92 12.22 18.86
N SER A 420 -7.45 13.40 18.47
CA SER A 420 -6.18 13.52 17.76
C SER A 420 -5.01 13.07 18.65
N PHE A 421 -5.04 13.42 19.92
CA PHE A 421 -4.15 12.89 20.94
C PHE A 421 -4.99 12.22 22.02
N TRP A 422 -4.89 10.91 22.14
CA TRP A 422 -5.51 10.13 23.19
C TRP A 422 -4.43 9.66 24.15
N ILE A 423 -4.50 10.19 25.37
CA ILE A 423 -3.58 9.88 26.45
C ILE A 423 -4.39 9.21 27.56
N THR A 424 -4.13 7.93 27.79
CA THR A 424 -4.57 7.24 29.01
C THR A 424 -3.63 7.64 30.15
N ASN A 425 -4.23 8.06 31.26
CA ASN A 425 -3.61 8.27 32.57
C ASN A 425 -2.30 9.10 32.66
N PRO A 426 -2.35 10.45 32.60
CA PRO A 426 -1.18 11.28 32.89
C PRO A 426 -0.96 11.63 34.38
N ASN A 427 -1.95 11.56 35.30
CA ASN A 427 -1.80 11.53 36.79
C ASN A 427 -3.13 11.59 37.64
N THR A 428 -3.12 10.89 38.80
CA THR A 428 -3.92 11.02 40.09
C THR A 428 -5.38 10.49 40.15
N THR A 429 -5.96 9.92 41.23
CA THR A 429 -5.74 9.94 42.71
C THR A 429 -6.17 8.63 43.41
N THR A 430 -5.41 8.21 44.43
CA THR A 430 -5.69 7.20 45.51
C THR A 430 -5.45 5.69 45.29
N VAL A 431 -4.43 5.21 46.04
CA VAL A 431 -4.15 3.83 46.51
C VAL A 431 -3.60 2.82 45.50
N CYS A 432 -2.35 3.04 45.05
CA CYS A 432 -1.28 2.04 44.76
C CYS A 432 -0.02 2.82 44.31
N PRO A 433 1.21 2.24 44.28
CA PRO A 433 2.44 3.03 44.42
C PRO A 433 2.66 4.03 43.27
N LYS A 434 3.02 5.25 43.71
CA LYS A 434 3.55 6.42 42.97
C LYS A 434 4.54 6.05 41.84
N PHE A 435 4.78 7.01 40.94
CA PHE A 435 5.87 7.13 39.94
C PHE A 435 5.54 6.50 38.56
N GLN A 436 5.36 7.20 37.43
CA GLN A 436 5.84 8.52 36.96
C GLN A 436 4.88 9.15 35.90
N PRO A 437 4.92 10.49 35.69
CA PRO A 437 4.05 11.18 34.73
C PRO A 437 4.32 10.76 33.27
N LEU A 438 3.38 11.06 32.37
CA LEU A 438 3.69 11.23 30.95
C LEU A 438 4.95 12.10 30.86
N GLY A 439 5.97 11.66 30.11
CA GLY A 439 7.29 12.29 30.10
C GLY A 439 7.17 13.78 29.77
N GLU A 440 6.78 14.08 28.53
CA GLU A 440 6.46 15.45 28.12
C GLU A 440 5.40 15.44 27.02
N PHE A 441 4.44 16.38 27.08
CA PHE A 441 3.52 16.68 25.98
C PHE A 441 3.60 18.17 25.67
N TYR A 442 4.26 18.55 24.59
CA TYR A 442 4.50 19.96 24.27
C TYR A 442 4.53 20.22 22.78
N ASN A 443 4.21 21.46 22.38
CA ASN A 443 4.21 21.93 20.99
C ASN A 443 3.33 21.14 19.99
N ASN A 444 2.42 20.29 20.48
CA ASN A 444 1.52 19.52 19.62
C ASN A 444 0.36 20.40 19.12
N LYS A 445 -0.06 20.16 17.88
CA LYS A 445 -1.18 20.86 17.23
C LYS A 445 -2.22 19.87 16.75
N ALA A 446 -3.49 20.15 17.01
CA ALA A 446 -4.61 19.34 16.55
C ALA A 446 -5.62 20.20 15.77
N HIS A 447 -5.88 19.80 14.54
CA HIS A 447 -7.02 20.25 13.74
C HIS A 447 -8.00 19.09 13.59
N SER A 448 -8.65 18.72 14.70
CA SER A 448 -9.61 17.62 14.77
C SER A 448 -10.90 17.96 14.02
N ASN A 449 -11.48 16.97 13.33
CA ASN A 449 -12.75 17.14 12.64
C ASN A 449 -13.90 16.73 13.58
N LYS A 450 -14.56 17.71 14.21
CA LYS A 450 -15.77 17.56 15.05
C LYS A 450 -15.61 16.82 16.40
N PHE A 451 -14.45 16.25 16.72
CA PHE A 451 -14.18 15.61 18.01
C PHE A 451 -13.02 16.29 18.76
N TYR A 452 -12.38 15.56 19.68
CA TYR A 452 -11.39 16.11 20.60
C TYR A 452 -10.03 16.30 19.93
N GLY A 453 -9.39 17.46 20.17
CA GLY A 453 -7.98 17.66 19.82
C GLY A 453 -7.05 16.90 20.76
N LEU A 454 -7.28 17.02 22.07
CA LEU A 454 -6.61 16.25 23.11
C LEU A 454 -7.67 15.69 24.04
N ARG A 455 -7.59 14.39 24.34
CA ARG A 455 -8.39 13.75 25.38
C ARG A 455 -7.46 13.01 26.33
N ILE A 456 -7.54 13.40 27.59
CA ILE A 456 -6.88 12.75 28.70
C ILE A 456 -7.94 11.91 29.39
N HIS A 457 -7.76 10.59 29.39
CA HIS A 457 -8.70 9.67 30.02
C HIS A 457 -8.11 9.18 31.35
N PRO A 458 -8.72 9.49 32.51
CA PRO A 458 -8.45 8.77 33.73
C PRO A 458 -9.06 7.38 33.57
N GLU A 459 -8.25 6.34 33.66
CA GLU A 459 -8.76 4.96 33.76
C GLU A 459 -9.38 4.70 35.13
#